data_AF-A0A1R0WFU8-F1
#
_entry.id   AF-A0A1R0WFU8-F1
#
_cell.length_a   1.000
_cell.length_b   1.000
_cell.length_c   1.000
_cell.angle_alpha   90.00
_cell.angle_beta   90.00
_cell.angle_gamma   90.00
#
_symmetry.space_group_name_H-M   'P 1'
#
loop_
_entity.id
_entity.type
_entity.pdbx_description
1 polymer ?
#
loop_
_entity_poly.entity_id
_entity_poly.type
_entity_poly.pdbx_seq_one_letter_code
_entity_poly.pdbx_strand_id
1 'polypeptide(L)' 'MDRFEQGLPDPQEADVIEYCANETCGNEIYQGEKAVTYGDALCCSFKCVAVIMGAYEITAGE' A
#
# COMPACT_ATOMS: atom_id res chain seq x y z
N MET A 1 -13.13 -26.63 -22.74
CA MET A 1 -13.24 -25.81 -21.52
C MET A 1 -11.87 -25.21 -21.30
N ASP A 2 -11.67 -24.09 -22.00
CA ASP A 2 -10.40 -23.40 -22.08
C ASP A 2 -10.10 -22.74 -20.74
N ARG A 3 -9.03 -23.19 -20.07
CA ARG A 3 -8.60 -22.72 -18.75
C ARG A 3 -8.08 -21.27 -18.75
N PHE A 4 -8.29 -20.52 -19.84
CA PHE A 4 -7.71 -19.21 -20.11
C PHE A 4 -8.77 -18.11 -20.35
N GLU A 5 -10.07 -18.39 -20.18
CA GLU A 5 -11.16 -17.46 -20.53
C GLU A 5 -11.36 -16.28 -19.55
N GLN A 6 -10.56 -16.17 -18.49
CA GLN A 6 -10.57 -15.00 -17.62
C GLN A 6 -9.14 -14.46 -17.53
N GLY A 7 -8.82 -13.50 -18.40
CA GLY A 7 -7.67 -12.64 -18.19
C GLY A 7 -7.78 -12.02 -16.80
N LEU A 8 -6.65 -11.89 -16.09
CA LEU A 8 -6.63 -11.17 -14.83
C LEU A 8 -7.29 -9.79 -15.05
N PRO A 9 -8.10 -9.30 -14.09
CA PRO A 9 -8.67 -7.96 -14.20
C PRO A 9 -7.57 -6.96 -14.55
N ASP A 10 -7.84 -6.04 -15.48
CA ASP A 10 -6.82 -5.09 -15.92
C ASP A 10 -6.32 -4.35 -14.66
N PRO A 11 -5.00 -4.33 -14.38
CA PRO A 11 -4.48 -3.62 -13.22
C PRO A 11 -4.87 -2.12 -13.20
N GLN A 12 -5.27 -1.56 -14.35
CA GLN A 12 -5.73 -0.18 -14.49
C GLN A 12 -7.25 -0.01 -14.23
N GLU A 13 -7.99 -1.09 -13.95
CA GLU A 13 -9.42 -1.05 -13.56
C GLU A 13 -9.63 -1.23 -12.05
N ALA A 14 -8.57 -1.36 -11.25
CA ALA A 14 -8.74 -1.52 -9.81
C ALA A 14 -9.25 -0.21 -9.16
N ASP A 15 -10.31 -0.31 -8.36
CA ASP A 15 -10.87 0.83 -7.66
C ASP A 15 -9.91 1.32 -6.56
N VAL A 16 -9.70 2.64 -6.47
CA VAL A 16 -9.00 3.27 -5.34
C VAL A 16 -9.91 3.21 -4.12
N ILE A 17 -9.45 2.56 -3.06
CA ILE A 17 -10.20 2.42 -1.81
C ILE A 17 -9.86 3.51 -0.80
N GLU A 18 -8.60 3.94 -0.75
CA GLU A 18 -8.09 4.94 0.19
C GLU A 18 -6.73 5.46 -0.31
N TYR A 19 -6.23 6.52 0.32
CA TYR A 19 -4.87 7.02 0.16
C TYR A 19 -4.02 6.65 1.39
N CYS A 20 -2.73 6.43 1.18
CA CYS A 20 -1.78 6.14 2.25
C CYS A 20 -1.77 7.26 3.28
N ALA A 21 -2.01 6.92 4.55
CA ALA A 21 -2.08 7.85 5.66
C ALA A 21 -0.75 8.56 5.98
N ASN A 22 0.36 8.11 5.41
CA ASN A 22 1.62 8.86 5.50
C ASN A 22 1.54 10.04 4.52
N GLU A 23 1.40 11.26 5.06
CA GLU A 23 1.28 12.51 4.28
C GLU A 23 2.42 12.75 3.29
N THR A 24 3.62 12.20 3.55
CA THR A 24 4.77 12.30 2.63
C THR A 24 4.69 11.33 1.46
N CYS A 25 3.94 10.23 1.62
CA CYS A 25 3.74 9.24 0.58
C CYS A 25 2.47 9.54 -0.23
N GLY A 26 1.31 9.58 0.42
CA GLY A 26 0.03 9.92 -0.24
C GLY A 26 -0.40 9.00 -1.39
N ASN A 27 0.23 7.83 -1.58
CA ASN A 27 -0.10 6.93 -2.68
C ASN A 27 -1.52 6.39 -2.58
N GLU A 28 -2.16 6.19 -3.73
CA GLU A 28 -3.40 5.45 -3.86
C GLU A 28 -3.20 3.99 -3.40
N ILE A 29 -4.20 3.47 -2.68
CA ILE A 29 -4.29 2.07 -2.30
C ILE A 29 -5.46 1.49 -3.08
N TYR A 30 -5.20 0.48 -3.89
CA TYR A 30 -6.22 -0.13 -4.75
C TYR A 30 -6.87 -1.34 -4.08
N GLN A 31 -8.08 -1.66 -4.51
CA GLN A 31 -8.78 -2.84 -4.03
C GLN A 31 -7.98 -4.12 -4.34
N GLY A 32 -7.74 -4.94 -3.32
CA GLY A 32 -6.97 -6.19 -3.44
C GLY A 32 -5.45 -6.01 -3.31
N GLU A 33 -4.96 -4.78 -3.19
CA GLU A 33 -3.57 -4.50 -2.88
C GLU A 33 -3.21 -4.87 -1.44
N LYS A 34 -1.96 -5.25 -1.21
CA LYS A 34 -1.43 -5.48 0.13
C LYS A 34 -1.21 -4.13 0.83
N ALA A 35 -2.05 -3.81 1.81
CA ALA A 35 -1.90 -2.66 2.69
C ALA A 35 -1.61 -3.08 4.14
N VAL A 36 -1.22 -2.11 4.97
CA VAL A 36 -0.96 -2.28 6.40
C VAL A 36 -1.85 -1.33 7.20
N THR A 37 -2.58 -1.87 8.17
CA THR A 37 -3.42 -1.08 9.09
C THR A 37 -2.65 -0.74 10.37
N TYR A 38 -2.83 0.48 10.87
CA TYR A 38 -2.25 0.95 12.14
C TYR A 38 -3.26 1.88 12.84
N GLY A 39 -3.89 1.38 13.92
CA GLY A 39 -5.03 2.06 14.51
C GLY A 39 -6.17 2.22 13.50
N ASP A 40 -6.62 3.46 13.29
CA ASP A 40 -7.63 3.82 12.30
C ASP A 40 -7.03 4.26 10.94
N ALA A 41 -5.71 4.14 10.76
CA ALA A 41 -5.00 4.56 9.55
C ALA A 41 -4.67 3.37 8.63
N LEU A 42 -4.67 3.61 7.31
CA LEU A 42 -4.26 2.66 6.28
C LEU A 42 -2.99 3.14 5.57
N CYS A 43 -1.99 2.27 5.43
CA CYS A 43 -0.71 2.56 4.80
C CYS A 43 -0.41 1.56 3.68
N CYS A 44 0.19 2.02 2.58
CA CYS A 44 0.59 1.15 1.48
C CYS A 44 1.75 0.18 1.85
N SER A 45 2.50 0.44 2.93
CA SER A 45 3.61 -0.42 3.37
C SER A 45 3.95 -0.25 4.85
N PHE A 46 4.65 -1.24 5.42
CA PHE A 46 5.20 -1.16 6.78
C PHE A 46 6.18 -0.01 6.96
N LYS A 47 6.91 0.38 5.90
CA LYS A 47 7.80 1.55 5.94
C LYS A 47 7.01 2.84 6.21
N CYS A 48 5.85 3.01 5.58
CA CYS A 48 4.99 4.17 5.84
C CYS A 48 4.45 4.19 7.26
N VAL A 49 4.08 3.03 7.81
CA VAL A 49 3.69 2.93 9.23
C VAL A 49 4.85 3.34 10.14
N ALA A 50 6.08 2.87 9.87
CA ALA A 50 7.26 3.24 10.63
C ALA A 50 7.48 4.77 10.64
N VAL A 51 7.34 5.42 9.48
CA VAL A 51 7.45 6.89 9.37
C VAL A 51 6.38 7.61 10.18
N ILE A 52 5.11 7.17 10.13
CA ILE A 52 4.03 7.75 10.94
C ILE A 52 4.32 7.59 12.44
N MET A 53 4.91 6.46 12.85
CA MET A 53 5.35 6.23 14.22
C MET A 53 6.61 7.04 14.61
N GLY A 54 7.15 7.86 13.71
CA GLY A 54 8.34 8.69 13.95
C GLY A 54 9.67 7.94 13.79
N ALA A 55 9.66 6.73 13.23
CA ALA A 55 10.88 6.01 12.91
C ALA A 55 11.52 6.57 11.62
N TYR A 56 12.84 6.57 11.58
CA TYR A 56 13.63 6.92 10.41
C TYR A 56 14.73 5.88 10.22
N GLU A 57 15.09 5.63 8.96
CA GLU A 57 16.17 4.70 8.62
C GLU A 57 17.53 5.37 8.88
N ILE A 58 18.44 4.63 9.48
CA ILE A 58 19.85 4.97 9.59
C ILE A 58 20.68 3.81 9.01
N THR A 59 21.87 4.12 8.51
CA THR A 59 22.87 3.07 8.24
C THR A 59 23.55 2.70 9.55
N ALA A 60 23.56 1.43 9.91
CA ALA A 60 24.23 0.99 11.13
C ALA A 60 25.75 1.19 11.00
N GLY A 61 26.33 2.00 11.88
CA GLY A 61 27.77 2.27 11.92
C GLY A 61 28.22 3.52 11.14
N GLU A 62 27.28 4.30 10.58
CA GLU A 62 27.52 5.67 10.10
C GLU A 62 27.05 6.72 11.13
#